data_AF-A0A812NQ07-F1
#
_entry.id   AF-A0A812NQ07-F1
#
_cell.length_a   1.000
_cell.length_b   1.000
_cell.length_c   1.000
_cell.angle_alpha   90.00
_cell.angle_beta   90.00
_cell.angle_gamma   90.00
#
_symmetry.space_group_name_H-M   'P 1'
#
loop_
_entity.id
_entity.type
_entity.pdbx_description
1 polymer ?
#
loop_
_entity_poly.entity_id
_entity_poly.type
_entity_poly.pdbx_seq_one_letter_code
_entity_poly.pdbx_strand_id
1 'polypeptide(L)'
;MLRVCSIAGEELASVSTQEVKHISALKHMLRRLHGFPLCMQRLLSDNGSILNDSLKLEGDAEIQLVLLSLSTGNLCNEAALELISCASEPGHLKTARMLLEAGVNKDICRQRGKTVLMHAAQNGQLEIAQLLVEASADIDARDWARETALMYACDSGHVEIVRLLLEAGADNDLSDLNGNTALVHASARGHAEISRLLMPRRKFKVI
;
A
#
# COMPACT_ATOMS: atom_id res chain seq x y z
N MET A 1 23.48 9.82 21.58
CA MET A 1 23.36 9.04 20.34
C MET A 1 22.66 7.74 20.66
N LEU A 2 21.52 7.53 20.02
CA LEU A 2 20.79 6.28 20.02
C LEU A 2 21.33 5.42 18.88
N ARG A 3 21.68 4.17 19.19
CA ARG A 3 22.04 3.17 18.18
C ARG A 3 20.90 2.17 18.07
N VAL A 4 20.33 2.04 16.88
CA VAL A 4 19.31 1.03 16.60
C VAL A 4 19.98 -0.14 15.91
N CYS A 5 19.91 -1.32 16.53
CA CYS A 5 20.54 -2.54 16.03
C CYS A 5 19.48 -3.60 15.72
N SER A 6 19.78 -4.48 14.75
CA SER A 6 19.03 -5.72 14.59
C SER A 6 19.34 -6.70 15.72
N ILE A 7 18.53 -7.76 15.87
CA ILE A 7 18.83 -8.85 16.80
C ILE A 7 20.17 -9.56 16.52
N ALA A 8 20.70 -9.43 15.29
CA ALA A 8 22.00 -9.97 14.90
C ALA A 8 23.16 -9.02 15.24
N GLY A 9 22.88 -7.84 15.82
CA GLY A 9 23.87 -6.84 16.19
C GLY A 9 24.27 -5.90 15.05
N GLU A 10 23.58 -5.95 13.90
CA GLU A 10 23.84 -5.04 12.77
C GLU A 10 23.28 -3.65 13.08
N GLU A 11 24.08 -2.60 12.93
CA GLU A 11 23.62 -1.22 13.13
C GLU A 11 22.72 -0.78 11.96
N LEU A 12 21.44 -0.54 12.27
CA LEU A 12 20.41 -0.12 11.32
C LEU A 12 20.31 1.41 11.21
N ALA A 13 20.54 2.12 12.32
CA ALA A 13 20.53 3.58 12.35
C ALA A 13 21.29 4.11 13.57
N SER A 14 21.92 5.27 13.40
CA SER A 14 22.57 6.05 14.47
C SER A 14 21.95 7.44 14.49
N VAL A 15 21.29 7.83 15.58
CA VAL A 15 20.48 9.06 15.63
C VAL A 15 20.64 9.82 16.93
N SER A 16 20.64 11.14 16.84
CA SER A 16 20.66 12.02 18.02
C SER A 16 19.27 12.10 18.67
N THR A 17 19.22 12.08 20.00
CA THR A 17 17.99 12.33 20.77
C THR A 17 17.42 13.75 20.57
N GLN A 18 18.18 14.65 19.94
CA GLN A 18 17.69 15.97 19.52
C GLN A 18 16.76 15.87 18.30
N GLU A 19 16.96 14.87 17.43
CA GLU A 19 16.20 14.67 16.19
C GLU A 19 14.98 13.77 16.41
N VAL A 20 15.13 12.74 17.25
CA VAL A 20 14.07 11.77 17.55
C VAL A 20 13.85 11.70 19.06
N LYS A 21 12.73 12.29 19.49
CA LYS A 21 12.36 12.39 20.92
C LYS A 21 11.53 11.23 21.43
N HIS A 22 10.79 10.55 20.56
CA HIS A 22 9.84 9.50 20.93
C HIS A 22 10.09 8.23 20.12
N ILE A 23 9.73 7.08 20.70
CA ILE A 23 9.77 5.78 20.03
C ILE A 23 8.92 5.76 18.76
N SER A 24 7.75 6.41 18.76
CA SER A 24 6.92 6.57 17.56
C SER A 24 7.68 7.22 16.41
N ALA A 25 8.39 8.33 16.67
CA ALA A 25 9.21 9.01 15.66
C ALA A 25 10.36 8.12 15.16
N LEU A 26 10.96 7.31 16.06
CA LEU A 26 11.97 6.34 15.67
C LEU A 26 11.40 5.27 14.73
N LYS A 27 10.20 4.76 15.03
CA LYS A 27 9.53 3.76 14.18
C LYS A 27 9.22 4.30 12.78
N HIS A 28 8.71 5.53 12.70
CA HIS A 28 8.46 6.19 11.41
C HIS A 28 9.74 6.42 10.62
N MET A 29 10.82 6.78 11.29
CA MET A 29 12.12 6.93 10.64
C MET A 29 12.64 5.60 10.10
N LEU A 30 12.55 4.51 10.87
CA LEU A 30 12.91 3.16 10.43
C LEU A 30 12.05 2.71 9.24
N ARG A 31 10.75 3.02 9.23
CA ARG A 31 9.89 2.80 8.05
C ARG A 31 10.40 3.57 6.84
N ARG A 32 10.75 4.85 6.99
CA ARG A 32 11.22 5.69 5.89
C ARG A 32 12.57 5.23 5.32
N LEU A 33 13.51 4.84 6.19
CA LEU A 33 14.85 4.42 5.78
C LEU A 33 14.87 3.00 5.22
N HIS A 34 14.19 2.08 5.90
CA HIS A 34 14.32 0.64 5.64
C HIS A 34 13.07 -0.01 5.08
N GLY A 35 11.92 0.68 5.08
CA GLY A 35 10.63 0.11 4.68
C GLY A 35 9.98 -0.77 5.75
N PHE A 36 10.52 -0.81 6.97
CA PHE A 36 9.96 -1.67 8.02
C PHE A 36 8.53 -1.24 8.38
N PRO A 37 7.51 -2.10 8.26
CA PRO A 37 6.14 -1.75 8.62
C PRO A 37 6.01 -1.43 10.11
N LEU A 38 5.33 -0.35 10.46
CA LEU A 38 5.15 0.10 11.85
C LEU A 38 4.54 -1.00 12.73
N CYS A 39 3.54 -1.72 12.23
CA CYS A 39 2.87 -2.77 12.99
C CYS A 39 3.81 -3.95 13.31
N MET A 40 4.87 -4.14 12.51
CA MET A 40 5.84 -5.21 12.71
C MET A 40 7.04 -4.76 13.56
N GLN A 41 7.23 -3.47 13.81
CA GLN A 41 8.37 -2.97 14.57
C GLN A 41 8.15 -3.09 16.09
N ARG A 42 8.90 -4.00 16.73
CA ARG A 42 9.03 -4.05 18.20
C ARG A 42 10.42 -3.59 18.61
N LEU A 43 10.47 -2.50 19.37
CA LEU A 43 11.69 -1.90 19.87
C LEU A 43 11.91 -2.29 21.34
N LEU A 44 13.12 -2.69 21.67
CA LEU A 44 13.53 -3.13 23.00
C LEU A 44 14.70 -2.26 23.49
N SER A 45 14.77 -1.98 24.79
CA SER A 45 15.99 -1.41 25.41
C SER A 45 17.08 -2.47 25.57
N ASP A 46 18.28 -2.01 25.94
CA ASP A 46 19.45 -2.80 26.35
C ASP A 46 19.13 -3.97 27.32
N ASN A 47 18.21 -3.77 28.24
CA ASN A 47 17.77 -4.78 29.21
C ASN A 47 16.64 -5.71 28.70
N GLY A 48 16.24 -5.59 27.44
CA GLY A 48 15.19 -6.39 26.81
C GLY A 48 13.76 -5.94 27.12
N SER A 49 13.56 -4.79 27.76
CA SER A 49 12.21 -4.25 28.04
C SER A 49 11.57 -3.68 26.77
N ILE A 50 10.28 -3.93 26.57
CA ILE A 50 9.52 -3.39 25.43
C ILE A 50 9.34 -1.88 25.58
N LEU A 51 9.76 -1.13 24.57
CA LEU A 51 9.62 0.33 24.53
C LEU A 51 8.25 0.70 23.94
N ASN A 52 7.47 1.47 24.69
CA ASN A 52 6.17 1.97 24.24
C ASN A 52 6.34 3.23 23.36
N ASP A 53 5.35 3.50 22.51
CA ASP A 53 5.42 4.58 21.51
C ASP A 53 5.55 5.99 22.11
N SER A 54 5.03 6.19 23.32
CA SER A 54 5.06 7.47 24.04
C SER A 54 6.36 7.70 24.80
N LEU A 55 7.19 6.66 24.98
CA LEU A 55 8.41 6.75 25.76
C LEU A 55 9.34 7.78 25.15
N LYS A 56 9.77 8.71 25.99
CA LYS A 56 10.75 9.72 25.61
C LYS A 56 12.14 9.10 25.67
N LEU A 57 12.88 9.24 24.58
CA LEU A 57 14.25 8.75 24.48
C LEU A 57 15.19 9.80 25.07
N GLU A 58 16.00 9.40 26.05
CA GLU A 58 16.94 10.29 26.74
C GLU A 58 18.31 9.63 26.81
N GLY A 59 19.36 10.44 26.63
CA GLY A 59 20.75 10.00 26.69
C GLY A 59 21.20 9.12 25.52
N ASP A 60 22.24 8.34 25.80
CA ASP A 60 22.80 7.36 24.87
C ASP A 60 22.21 6.00 25.24
N ALA A 61 21.59 5.33 24.26
CA ALA A 61 20.97 4.03 24.47
C ALA A 61 21.13 3.16 23.23
N GLU A 62 21.29 1.87 23.45
CA GLU A 62 21.16 0.86 22.40
C GLU A 62 19.71 0.37 22.39
N ILE A 63 19.11 0.38 21.20
CA ILE A 63 17.74 -0.06 20.97
C ILE A 63 17.80 -1.23 19.99
N GLN A 64 17.20 -2.35 20.37
CA GLN A 64 17.09 -3.51 19.48
C GLN A 64 15.77 -3.47 18.74
N LEU A 65 15.81 -3.63 17.41
CA LEU A 65 14.63 -3.83 16.57
C LEU A 65 14.39 -5.32 16.33
N VAL A 66 13.17 -5.76 16.66
CA VAL A 66 12.63 -7.08 16.35
C VAL A 66 11.44 -6.92 15.41
N LEU A 67 11.51 -7.53 14.22
CA LEU A 67 10.36 -7.60 13.31
C LEU A 67 9.45 -8.77 13.70
N LEU A 68 8.18 -8.46 13.95
CA LEU A 68 7.14 -9.43 14.32
C LEU A 68 6.64 -10.20 13.10
N SER A 69 6.34 -11.49 13.24
CA SER A 69 5.58 -12.24 12.25
C SER A 69 4.07 -12.00 12.40
N LEU A 70 3.32 -12.00 11.29
CA LEU A 70 1.87 -11.78 11.28
C LEU A 70 1.04 -12.92 11.92
N SER A 71 1.68 -14.00 12.39
CA SER A 71 1.03 -15.12 13.09
C SER A 71 0.44 -14.75 14.45
N THR A 72 0.77 -13.59 15.03
CA THR A 72 0.15 -13.11 16.25
C THR A 72 -1.18 -12.43 15.90
N GLY A 73 -2.31 -13.07 16.22
CA GLY A 73 -3.66 -12.78 15.69
C GLY A 73 -4.25 -11.37 15.84
N ASN A 74 -3.53 -10.39 16.39
CA ASN A 74 -3.93 -8.98 16.41
C ASN A 74 -3.23 -8.12 15.33
N LEU A 75 -2.11 -8.58 14.75
CA LEU A 75 -1.34 -7.81 13.77
C LEU A 75 -1.97 -7.78 12.37
N CYS A 76 -2.81 -8.77 12.03
CA CYS A 76 -3.38 -8.85 10.69
C CYS A 76 -4.21 -7.61 10.32
N ASN A 77 -4.96 -7.05 11.28
CA ASN A 77 -5.75 -5.84 11.06
C ASN A 77 -4.87 -4.60 10.91
N GLU A 78 -3.87 -4.42 11.77
CA GLU A 78 -2.95 -3.27 11.69
C GLU A 78 -2.12 -3.31 10.41
N ALA A 79 -1.61 -4.48 10.04
CA ALA A 79 -0.85 -4.71 8.81
C ALA A 79 -1.68 -4.40 7.56
N ALA A 80 -2.97 -4.78 7.58
CA ALA A 80 -3.90 -4.43 6.52
C ALA A 80 -4.14 -2.93 6.40
N LEU A 81 -4.34 -2.24 7.52
CA LEU A 81 -4.52 -0.80 7.54
C LEU A 81 -3.27 -0.07 7.04
N GLU A 82 -2.09 -0.56 7.44
CA GLU A 82 -0.82 0.00 6.98
C GLU A 82 -0.62 -0.23 5.47
N LEU A 83 -0.99 -1.40 4.93
CA LEU A 83 -0.94 -1.65 3.49
C LEU A 83 -1.84 -0.70 2.70
N ILE A 84 -3.06 -0.44 3.19
CA ILE A 84 -3.97 0.55 2.59
C ILE A 84 -3.39 1.97 2.68
N SER A 85 -2.75 2.32 3.80
CA SER A 85 -2.06 3.61 3.95
C SER A 85 -0.93 3.75 2.93
N CYS A 86 -0.18 2.68 2.66
CA CYS A 86 0.85 2.67 1.63
C CYS A 86 0.25 2.99 0.25
N ALA A 87 -0.92 2.43 -0.08
CA ALA A 87 -1.60 2.68 -1.35
C ALA A 87 -2.26 4.08 -1.46
N SER A 88 -2.21 4.88 -0.40
CA SER A 88 -2.79 6.23 -0.36
C SER A 88 -1.74 7.34 -0.41
N GLU A 89 -0.50 7.05 -0.03
CA GLU A 89 0.60 8.01 0.07
C GLU A 89 1.85 7.52 -0.68
N PRO A 90 2.56 8.40 -1.41
CA PRO A 90 3.76 8.01 -2.14
C PRO A 90 4.91 7.61 -1.20
N GLY A 91 5.85 6.80 -1.73
CA GLY A 91 7.10 6.47 -1.03
C GLY A 91 7.01 5.32 -0.03
N HIS A 92 5.94 4.51 -0.10
CA HIS A 92 5.73 3.36 0.80
C HIS A 92 5.82 2.00 0.10
N LEU A 93 6.43 1.94 -1.08
CA LEU A 93 6.58 0.70 -1.86
C LEU A 93 7.31 -0.41 -1.10
N LYS A 94 8.42 -0.10 -0.43
CA LYS A 94 9.21 -1.10 0.32
C LYS A 94 8.41 -1.67 1.49
N THR A 95 7.63 -0.83 2.16
CA THR A 95 6.72 -1.23 3.24
C THR A 95 5.60 -2.12 2.72
N ALA A 96 4.95 -1.74 1.62
CA ALA A 96 3.91 -2.54 0.99
C ALA A 96 4.43 -3.92 0.58
N ARG A 97 5.64 -3.99 0.01
CA ARG A 97 6.30 -5.25 -0.35
C ARG A 97 6.53 -6.15 0.86
N MET A 98 7.10 -5.62 1.94
CA MET A 98 7.32 -6.39 3.17
C MET A 98 6.01 -6.91 3.78
N LEU A 99 4.94 -6.12 3.75
CA LEU A 99 3.62 -6.54 4.23
C LEU A 99 3.06 -7.70 3.40
N LEU A 100 3.16 -7.64 2.07
CA LEU A 100 2.69 -8.71 1.19
C LEU A 100 3.54 -9.98 1.35
N GLU A 101 4.87 -9.85 1.43
CA GLU A 101 5.79 -10.98 1.68
C GLU A 101 5.54 -11.62 3.05
N ALA A 102 5.11 -10.85 4.04
CA ALA A 102 4.72 -11.35 5.35
C ALA A 102 3.36 -12.09 5.36
N GLY A 103 2.63 -12.07 4.24
CA GLY A 103 1.37 -12.78 4.06
C GLY A 103 0.12 -11.95 4.39
N VAL A 104 0.19 -10.61 4.38
CA VAL A 104 -1.03 -9.79 4.43
C VAL A 104 -1.92 -10.14 3.24
N ASN A 105 -3.22 -10.30 3.49
CA ASN A 105 -4.18 -10.49 2.41
C ASN A 105 -4.18 -9.26 1.48
N LYS A 106 -3.71 -9.44 0.26
CA LYS A 106 -3.68 -8.43 -0.82
C LYS A 106 -5.06 -7.90 -1.21
N ASP A 107 -6.10 -8.72 -1.03
CA ASP A 107 -7.49 -8.39 -1.36
C ASP A 107 -8.23 -7.78 -0.17
N ILE A 108 -7.49 -7.33 0.85
CA ILE A 108 -8.09 -6.67 2.00
C ILE A 108 -8.81 -5.40 1.57
N CYS A 109 -9.99 -5.22 2.15
CA CYS A 109 -10.85 -4.08 1.90
C CYS A 109 -11.22 -3.39 3.21
N ARG A 110 -11.43 -2.07 3.14
CA ARG A 110 -11.92 -1.29 4.28
C ARG A 110 -13.30 -0.72 3.97
N GLN A 111 -13.54 0.53 4.38
CA GLN A 111 -14.85 1.17 4.30
C GLN A 111 -15.43 0.99 2.91
N ARG A 112 -16.66 0.52 2.86
CA ARG A 112 -17.39 0.28 1.63
C ARG A 112 -16.86 -0.84 0.72
N GLY A 113 -16.01 -1.73 1.22
CA GLY A 113 -15.48 -2.84 0.43
C GLY A 113 -14.37 -2.44 -0.54
N LYS A 114 -13.80 -1.23 -0.39
CA LYS A 114 -12.72 -0.75 -1.24
C LYS A 114 -11.41 -1.48 -0.95
N THR A 115 -10.84 -2.14 -1.97
CA THR A 115 -9.58 -2.92 -1.86
C THR A 115 -8.35 -2.02 -1.93
N VAL A 116 -7.18 -2.57 -1.56
CA VAL A 116 -5.89 -1.86 -1.66
C VAL A 116 -5.62 -1.44 -3.11
N LEU A 117 -5.93 -2.31 -4.09
CA LEU A 117 -5.74 -2.00 -5.51
C LEU A 117 -6.62 -0.83 -5.96
N MET A 118 -7.86 -0.73 -5.45
CA MET A 118 -8.72 0.43 -5.72
C MET A 118 -8.20 1.73 -5.09
N HIS A 119 -7.57 1.65 -3.90
CA HIS A 119 -6.90 2.80 -3.30
C HIS A 119 -5.69 3.25 -4.13
N ALA A 120 -4.84 2.30 -4.55
CA ALA A 120 -3.69 2.60 -5.40
C ALA A 120 -4.14 3.22 -6.74
N ALA A 121 -5.20 2.66 -7.34
CA ALA A 121 -5.78 3.12 -8.58
C ALA A 121 -6.37 4.52 -8.48
N GLN A 122 -7.08 4.85 -7.40
CA GLN A 122 -7.61 6.20 -7.20
C GLN A 122 -6.50 7.25 -6.97
N ASN A 123 -5.46 6.88 -6.22
CA ASN A 123 -4.42 7.81 -5.77
C ASN A 123 -3.19 7.87 -6.70
N GLY A 124 -3.23 7.18 -7.85
CA GLY A 124 -2.13 7.22 -8.82
C GLY A 124 -0.86 6.49 -8.34
N GLN A 125 -0.97 5.56 -7.40
CA GLN A 125 0.18 4.82 -6.85
C GLN A 125 0.56 3.65 -7.79
N LEU A 126 1.18 3.96 -8.92
CA LEU A 126 1.49 3.00 -9.99
C LEU A 126 2.32 1.82 -9.49
N GLU A 127 3.40 2.07 -8.74
CA GLU A 127 4.30 1.01 -8.28
C GLU A 127 3.62 0.05 -7.29
N ILE A 128 2.66 0.57 -6.50
CA ILE A 128 1.87 -0.26 -5.57
C ILE A 128 0.81 -1.05 -6.33
N ALA A 129 0.17 -0.45 -7.35
CA ALA A 129 -0.74 -1.18 -8.22
C ALA A 129 -0.02 -2.32 -8.96
N GLN A 130 1.18 -2.07 -9.50
CA GLN A 130 2.03 -3.09 -10.12
C GLN A 130 2.33 -4.24 -9.16
N LEU A 131 2.80 -3.90 -7.95
CA LEU A 131 3.10 -4.89 -6.91
C LEU A 131 1.88 -5.77 -6.55
N LEU A 132 0.69 -5.18 -6.45
CA LEU A 132 -0.54 -5.94 -6.14
C LEU A 132 -0.97 -6.85 -7.30
N VAL A 133 -0.84 -6.38 -8.54
CA VAL A 133 -1.09 -7.19 -9.75
C VAL A 133 -0.10 -8.36 -9.83
N GLU A 134 1.19 -8.12 -9.58
CA GLU A 134 2.22 -9.17 -9.50
C GLU A 134 1.91 -10.18 -8.39
N ALA A 135 1.39 -9.72 -7.25
CA ALA A 135 0.91 -10.57 -6.17
C ALA A 135 -0.40 -11.30 -6.50
N SER A 136 -0.95 -11.15 -7.71
CA SER A 136 -2.22 -11.73 -8.16
C SER A 136 -3.41 -11.30 -7.29
N ALA A 137 -3.50 -10.02 -6.94
CA ALA A 137 -4.71 -9.44 -6.35
C ALA A 137 -5.89 -9.57 -7.31
N ASP A 138 -7.11 -9.65 -6.78
CA ASP A 138 -8.33 -9.67 -7.58
C ASP A 138 -8.53 -8.32 -8.28
N ILE A 139 -8.22 -8.29 -9.58
CA ILE A 139 -8.24 -7.10 -10.44
C ILE A 139 -9.66 -6.57 -10.62
N ASP A 140 -10.64 -7.47 -10.66
CA ASP A 140 -12.06 -7.17 -10.90
C ASP A 140 -12.89 -7.17 -9.61
N ALA A 141 -12.22 -7.16 -8.46
CA ALA A 141 -12.87 -6.98 -7.16
C ALA A 141 -13.79 -5.76 -7.21
N ARG A 142 -14.92 -5.85 -6.50
CA ARG A 142 -15.99 -4.85 -6.53
C ARG A 142 -16.30 -4.37 -5.13
N ASP A 143 -16.34 -3.06 -4.96
CA ASP A 143 -16.77 -2.45 -3.70
C ASP A 143 -18.31 -2.46 -3.58
N TRP A 144 -18.87 -1.86 -2.54
CA TRP A 144 -20.33 -1.83 -2.33
C TRP A 144 -21.08 -1.01 -3.38
N ALA A 145 -20.42 -0.08 -4.07
CA ALA A 145 -20.97 0.63 -5.22
C ALA A 145 -20.81 -0.15 -6.54
N ARG A 146 -20.26 -1.37 -6.44
CA ARG A 146 -19.87 -2.24 -7.55
C ARG A 146 -18.76 -1.64 -8.43
N GLU A 147 -18.01 -0.68 -7.91
CA GLU A 147 -16.90 -0.05 -8.62
C GLU A 147 -15.65 -0.93 -8.56
N THR A 148 -14.86 -0.93 -9.63
CA THR A 148 -13.59 -1.69 -9.75
C THR A 148 -12.38 -0.75 -9.68
N ALA A 149 -11.18 -1.31 -9.51
CA ALA A 149 -9.95 -0.52 -9.57
C ALA A 149 -9.81 0.23 -10.91
N LEU A 150 -10.22 -0.39 -12.02
CA LEU A 150 -10.21 0.25 -13.35
C LEU A 150 -11.11 1.48 -13.38
N MET A 151 -12.33 1.42 -12.83
CA MET A 151 -13.23 2.58 -12.76
C MET A 151 -12.62 3.73 -11.95
N TYR A 152 -11.99 3.43 -10.80
CA TYR A 152 -11.31 4.46 -9.99
C TYR A 152 -10.13 5.11 -10.72
N ALA A 153 -9.31 4.34 -11.44
CA ALA A 153 -8.22 4.87 -12.26
C ALA A 153 -8.75 5.75 -13.41
N CYS A 154 -9.86 5.31 -14.02
CA CYS A 154 -10.53 6.04 -15.10
C CYS A 154 -11.15 7.35 -14.64
N ASP A 155 -11.87 7.38 -13.51
CA ASP A 155 -12.42 8.61 -12.92
C ASP A 155 -11.30 9.60 -12.55
N SER A 156 -10.20 9.08 -12.00
CA SER A 156 -9.09 9.89 -11.49
C SER A 156 -8.09 10.33 -12.57
N GLY A 157 -8.16 9.78 -13.79
CA GLY A 157 -7.29 10.20 -14.90
C GLY A 157 -5.91 9.53 -14.95
N HIS A 158 -5.70 8.42 -14.24
CA HIS A 158 -4.38 7.77 -14.13
C HIS A 158 -4.12 6.81 -15.28
N VAL A 159 -3.68 7.35 -16.43
CA VAL A 159 -3.47 6.63 -17.70
C VAL A 159 -2.60 5.37 -17.54
N GLU A 160 -1.48 5.47 -16.84
CA GLU A 160 -0.55 4.33 -16.71
C GLU A 160 -1.12 3.20 -15.85
N ILE A 161 -1.94 3.52 -14.85
CA ILE A 161 -2.66 2.50 -14.08
C ILE A 161 -3.75 1.86 -14.94
N VAL A 162 -4.45 2.64 -15.77
CA VAL A 162 -5.43 2.07 -16.72
C VAL A 162 -4.75 1.07 -17.66
N ARG A 163 -3.59 1.40 -18.24
CA ARG A 163 -2.84 0.47 -19.09
C ARG A 163 -2.47 -0.79 -18.33
N LEU A 164 -1.89 -0.64 -17.14
CA LEU A 164 -1.50 -1.77 -16.29
C LEU A 164 -2.68 -2.72 -16.03
N LEU A 165 -3.83 -2.18 -15.62
CA LEU A 165 -5.01 -2.99 -15.29
C LEU A 165 -5.57 -3.70 -16.53
N LEU A 166 -5.62 -3.03 -17.68
CA LEU A 166 -6.06 -3.64 -18.93
C LEU A 166 -5.10 -4.74 -19.43
N GLU A 167 -3.79 -4.52 -19.30
CA GLU A 167 -2.76 -5.51 -19.63
C GLU A 167 -2.83 -6.73 -18.71
N ALA A 168 -3.20 -6.51 -17.44
CA ALA A 168 -3.45 -7.55 -16.46
C ALA A 168 -4.80 -8.27 -16.65
N GLY A 169 -5.63 -7.83 -17.61
CA GLY A 169 -6.87 -8.50 -18.00
C GLY A 169 -8.13 -8.00 -17.29
N ALA A 170 -8.13 -6.79 -16.73
CA ALA A 170 -9.32 -6.18 -16.13
C ALA A 170 -10.50 -6.15 -17.11
N ASP A 171 -11.69 -6.55 -16.64
CA ASP A 171 -12.92 -6.47 -17.40
C ASP A 171 -13.45 -5.03 -17.44
N ASN A 172 -13.33 -4.40 -18.61
CA ASN A 172 -13.76 -3.02 -18.81
C ASN A 172 -15.27 -2.86 -19.14
N ASP A 173 -15.99 -3.97 -19.31
CA ASP A 173 -17.44 -4.01 -19.53
C ASP A 173 -18.23 -4.07 -18.20
N LEU A 174 -17.55 -4.30 -17.06
CA LEU A 174 -18.17 -4.20 -15.75
C LEU A 174 -18.77 -2.81 -15.53
N SER A 175 -19.95 -2.75 -14.91
CA SER A 175 -20.68 -1.52 -14.65
C SER A 175 -21.03 -1.34 -13.18
N ASP A 176 -20.87 -0.14 -12.61
CA ASP A 176 -21.26 0.20 -11.24
C ASP A 176 -22.79 0.04 -10.98
N LEU A 177 -23.27 0.38 -9.79
CA LEU A 177 -24.70 0.33 -9.46
C LEU A 177 -25.59 1.23 -10.33
N ASN A 178 -25.03 2.25 -10.97
CA ASN A 178 -25.75 3.16 -11.87
C ASN A 178 -25.69 2.70 -13.33
N GLY A 179 -25.00 1.59 -13.61
CA GLY A 179 -24.79 1.10 -14.97
C GLY A 179 -23.63 1.80 -15.70
N ASN A 180 -22.79 2.57 -15.01
CA ASN A 180 -21.64 3.23 -15.63
C ASN A 180 -20.44 2.27 -15.71
N THR A 181 -19.85 2.13 -16.90
CA THR A 181 -18.60 1.39 -17.10
C THR A 181 -17.38 2.30 -16.92
N ALA A 182 -16.18 1.72 -16.92
CA ALA A 182 -14.92 2.47 -16.88
C ALA A 182 -14.84 3.57 -17.95
N LEU A 183 -15.39 3.31 -19.16
CA LEU A 183 -15.43 4.30 -20.24
C LEU A 183 -16.33 5.50 -19.90
N VAL A 184 -17.46 5.26 -19.23
CA VAL A 184 -18.37 6.33 -18.80
C VAL A 184 -17.69 7.23 -17.76
N HIS A 185 -17.02 6.64 -16.77
CA HIS A 185 -16.24 7.38 -15.76
C HIS A 185 -15.16 8.25 -16.40
N ALA A 186 -14.33 7.69 -17.30
CA ALA A 186 -13.31 8.46 -18.02
C ALA A 186 -13.90 9.60 -18.86
N SER A 187 -15.00 9.32 -19.57
CA SER A 187 -15.63 10.30 -20.48
C SER A 187 -16.33 11.42 -19.72
N ALA A 188 -16.99 11.11 -18.60
CA ALA A 188 -17.63 12.10 -17.73
C ALA A 188 -16.64 13.12 -17.15
N ARG A 189 -15.37 12.71 -16.99
CA ARG A 189 -14.27 13.55 -16.50
C ARG A 189 -13.43 14.19 -17.60
N GLY A 190 -13.70 13.87 -18.87
CA GLY A 190 -12.97 14.43 -20.01
C GLY A 190 -11.59 13.79 -20.26
N HIS A 191 -11.32 12.60 -19.71
CA HIS A 191 -10.04 11.90 -19.86
C HIS A 191 -9.95 11.20 -21.22
N ALA A 192 -9.83 12.00 -22.29
CA ALA A 192 -9.92 11.56 -23.68
C ALA A 192 -8.93 10.44 -24.06
N GLU A 193 -7.72 10.45 -23.48
CA GLU A 193 -6.74 9.39 -23.72
C GLU A 193 -7.21 8.05 -23.14
N ILE A 194 -7.71 8.05 -21.90
CA ILE A 194 -8.27 6.85 -21.25
C ILE A 194 -9.47 6.34 -22.05
N SER A 195 -10.38 7.24 -22.47
CA SER A 195 -11.51 6.85 -23.32
C SER A 195 -11.05 6.15 -24.61
N ARG A 196 -9.94 6.60 -25.22
CA ARG A 196 -9.35 5.93 -26.39
C ARG A 196 -8.78 4.55 -26.09
N LEU A 197 -8.19 4.34 -24.90
CA LEU A 197 -7.69 3.04 -24.48
C LEU A 197 -8.81 2.01 -24.28
N LEU A 198 -9.95 2.47 -23.77
CA LEU A 198 -11.10 1.62 -23.45
C LEU A 198 -12.00 1.34 -24.66
N MET A 199 -11.95 2.19 -25.70
CA MET A 199 -12.75 1.95 -26.91
C MET A 199 -12.33 0.64 -27.58
N PRO A 200 -13.29 -0.22 -27.97
CA PRO A 200 -13.00 -1.44 -28.70
C PRO A 200 -12.15 -1.12 -29.93
N ARG A 201 -10.99 -1.76 -30.07
CA ARG A 201 -10.25 -1.70 -31.34
C ARG A 201 -11.17 -2.30 -32.41
N ARG A 202 -11.56 -1.50 -33.40
CA ARG A 202 -12.30 -1.98 -34.58
C ARG A 202 -11.52 -3.12 -35.20
N LYS A 203 -11.90 -4.36 -34.89
CA LYS A 203 -11.52 -5.53 -35.67
C LYS A 203 -12.23 -5.37 -37.00
N PHE A 204 -11.54 -4.83 -38.01
CA PHE A 204 -12.01 -4.98 -39.38
C PHE A 204 -12.05 -6.49 -39.63
N LYS A 205 -13.25 -7.08 -39.58
CA LYS A 205 -13.49 -8.37 -40.23
C LYS A 205 -13.24 -8.11 -41.71
N VAL A 206 -12.07 -8.52 -42.19
CA VAL A 206 -11.85 -8.67 -43.63
C VAL A 206 -12.81 -9.78 -44.04
N ILE A 207 -13.83 -9.38 -44.80
CA ILE A 207 -14.85 -10.26 -45.37
C ILE A 207 -14.26 -10.92 -46.61
#